data_AF-A0A1M4E2F3-F1
#
_entry.id   AF-A0A1M4E2F3-F1
#
_cell.length_a   1.000
_cell.length_b   1.000
_cell.length_c   1.000
_cell.angle_alpha   90.00
_cell.angle_beta   90.00
_cell.angle_gamma   90.00
#
_symmetry.space_group_name_H-M   'P 1'
#
loop_
_entity.id
_entity.type
_entity.pdbx_description
1 polymer ?
#
loop_
_entity_poly.entity_id
_entity_poly.type
_entity_poly.pdbx_seq_one_letter_code
_entity_poly.pdbx_strand_id
1 'polypeptide(L)'
;MTVIEPSNSRYASSDRCRGASDSCRTARQAALDPAFAAYQAGTSRVIPVVALYPERERLRAVGQELVRIHTYLRGELARLRAGASAVGASDAGATTGGEDLWAHCAAFCEALTFHHTGEDRVAFPHLERLFPELKEPLDRLRKEHAVIARLVEEVRAAPDAATLERIAAELEAHFAYEEEQLVPVLDSLEEVPWAS
;
A
#
# COMPACT_ATOMS: atom_id res chain seq x y z
N MET A 1 30.11 8.53 -4.67
CA MET A 1 28.84 8.60 -3.95
C MET A 1 28.56 7.20 -3.44
N THR A 2 28.91 6.94 -2.18
CA THR A 2 28.73 5.63 -1.56
C THR A 2 27.45 5.70 -0.75
N VAL A 3 26.39 5.07 -1.25
CA VAL A 3 25.16 4.84 -0.49
C VAL A 3 25.38 3.56 0.30
N ILE A 4 25.32 3.64 1.62
CA ILE A 4 25.42 2.48 2.51
C ILE A 4 24.03 2.22 3.06
N GLU A 5 23.43 1.10 2.66
CA GLU A 5 22.20 0.59 3.26
C GLU A 5 22.49 0.08 4.68
N PRO A 6 21.64 0.37 5.67
CA PRO A 6 21.84 -0.14 7.02
C PRO A 6 21.55 -1.65 7.05
N SER A 7 22.57 -2.43 7.37
CA SER A 7 22.45 -3.87 7.60
C SER A 7 21.48 -4.17 8.74
N ASN A 8 20.55 -5.09 8.49
CA ASN A 8 19.63 -5.71 9.44
C ASN A 8 20.35 -6.22 10.70
N SER A 9 20.45 -5.40 11.76
CA SER A 9 20.75 -5.91 13.10
C SER A 9 20.41 -4.89 14.19
N ARG A 10 19.46 -5.30 15.04
CA ARG A 10 19.15 -4.82 16.40
C ARG A 10 18.14 -3.67 16.50
N TYR A 11 16.93 -4.07 16.90
CA TYR A 11 15.98 -3.30 17.69
C TYR A 11 16.64 -2.17 18.50
N ALA A 12 16.15 -0.96 18.27
CA ALA A 12 16.36 0.25 19.07
C ALA A 12 17.83 0.59 19.43
N SER A 13 18.66 0.85 18.41
CA SER A 13 19.83 1.72 18.62
C SER A 13 19.35 3.16 18.70
N SER A 14 19.27 3.75 19.91
CA SER A 14 19.18 5.20 20.04
C SER A 14 20.35 5.83 19.28
N ASP A 15 20.08 6.51 18.16
CA ASP A 15 21.13 7.21 17.42
C ASP A 15 21.69 8.33 18.31
N ARG A 16 22.78 8.03 19.02
CA ARG A 16 23.45 8.97 19.94
C ARG A 16 23.91 10.26 19.27
N CYS A 17 24.02 10.28 17.94
CA CYS A 17 24.34 11.48 17.17
C CYS A 17 23.14 12.13 16.46
N ARG A 18 21.90 11.68 16.70
CA ARG A 18 20.70 12.35 16.16
C ARG A 18 20.59 13.75 16.76
N GLY A 19 20.59 14.78 15.91
CA GLY A 19 20.62 16.19 16.34
C GLY A 19 21.95 16.67 16.96
N ALA A 20 22.99 15.83 17.00
CA ALA A 20 24.29 16.19 17.59
C ALA A 20 25.17 17.02 16.63
N SER A 21 26.32 17.49 17.12
CA SER A 21 27.28 18.27 16.33
C SER A 21 27.88 17.47 15.16
N ASP A 22 28.39 18.18 14.15
CA ASP A 22 29.03 17.58 12.97
C ASP A 22 30.23 16.68 13.34
N SER A 23 30.90 17.00 14.45
CA SER A 23 31.98 16.17 15.01
C SER A 23 31.49 14.78 15.44
N CYS A 24 30.32 14.67 16.10
CA CYS A 24 29.73 13.39 16.50
C CYS A 24 29.45 12.51 15.27
N ARG A 25 28.84 13.10 14.24
CA ARG A 25 28.46 12.39 13.01
C ARG A 25 29.68 11.90 12.24
N THR A 26 30.70 12.74 12.13
CA THR A 26 31.97 12.41 11.47
C THR A 26 32.69 11.26 12.20
N ALA A 27 32.80 11.33 13.53
CA ALA A 27 33.43 10.27 14.32
C ALA A 27 32.69 8.93 14.21
N ARG A 28 31.35 8.95 14.22
CA ARG A 28 30.53 7.76 14.01
C ARG A 28 30.73 7.17 12.61
N GLN A 29 30.73 7.99 11.57
CA GLN A 29 30.93 7.51 10.21
C GLN A 29 32.32 6.90 10.01
N ALA A 30 33.36 7.53 10.57
CA ALA A 30 34.72 6.98 10.54
C ALA A 30 34.84 5.64 11.28
N ALA A 31 34.05 5.41 12.33
CA ALA A 31 33.99 4.13 13.03
C ALA A 31 33.25 3.04 12.23
N LEU A 32 32.29 3.42 11.38
CA LEU A 32 31.50 2.48 10.57
C LEU A 32 32.17 2.13 9.25
N ASP A 33 32.85 3.10 8.63
CA ASP A 33 33.44 2.97 7.30
C ASP A 33 34.93 3.39 7.32
N PRO A 34 35.86 2.41 7.29
CA PRO A 34 37.29 2.67 7.22
C PRO A 34 37.72 3.47 5.98
N ALA A 35 36.98 3.39 4.87
CA ALA A 35 37.29 4.17 3.68
C ALA A 35 36.96 5.66 3.89
N PHE A 36 35.85 5.95 4.56
CA PHE A 36 35.54 7.31 5.01
C PHE A 36 36.61 7.82 5.97
N ALA A 37 37.05 7.01 6.94
CA ALA A 37 38.10 7.38 7.88
C ALA A 37 39.42 7.73 7.18
N ALA A 38 39.85 6.89 6.22
CA ALA A 38 41.07 7.12 5.44
C ALA A 38 40.96 8.39 4.58
N TYR A 39 39.80 8.64 3.97
CA TYR A 39 39.58 9.81 3.15
C TYR A 39 39.51 11.11 3.99
N GLN A 40 38.88 11.07 5.18
CA GLN A 40 38.86 12.18 6.12
C GLN A 40 40.26 12.50 6.66
N ALA A 41 41.10 11.49 6.93
CA ALA A 41 42.49 11.68 7.36
C ALA A 41 43.37 12.33 6.28
N GLY A 42 43.00 12.19 5.01
CA GLY A 42 43.70 12.79 3.86
C GLY A 42 43.37 14.25 3.59
N THR A 43 42.51 14.90 4.39
CA THR A 43 42.08 16.28 4.17
C THR A 43 41.93 17.07 5.47
N SER A 44 42.18 18.38 5.41
CA SER A 44 41.94 19.31 6.52
C SER A 44 40.47 19.78 6.61
N ARG A 45 39.67 19.53 5.57
CA ARG A 45 38.24 19.86 5.56
C ARG A 45 37.46 18.75 6.27
N VAL A 46 36.62 19.11 7.24
CA VAL A 46 35.66 18.16 7.80
C VAL A 46 34.63 17.82 6.72
N ILE A 47 34.52 16.55 6.39
CA ILE A 47 33.56 16.07 5.40
C ILE A 47 32.20 16.00 6.09
N PRO A 48 31.20 16.74 5.60
CA PRO A 48 29.89 16.74 6.22
C PRO A 48 29.25 15.35 6.09
N VAL A 49 28.85 14.80 7.23
CA VAL A 49 28.04 13.57 7.29
C VAL A 49 26.59 13.98 7.53
N VAL A 50 25.76 13.80 6.51
CA VAL A 50 24.32 14.03 6.57
C VAL A 50 23.64 12.70 6.86
N ALA A 51 22.94 12.60 7.99
CA ALA A 51 22.07 11.47 8.25
C ALA A 51 20.74 11.71 7.54
N LEU A 52 20.40 10.85 6.58
CA LEU A 52 19.04 10.79 6.02
C LEU A 52 18.19 9.97 6.98
N TYR A 53 17.09 10.55 7.43
CA TYR A 53 16.08 9.81 8.19
C TYR A 53 14.87 9.63 7.29
N PRO A 54 14.27 8.42 7.25
CA PRO A 54 12.94 8.30 6.70
C PRO A 54 12.02 9.24 7.48
N GLU A 55 11.36 10.11 6.74
CA GLU A 55 10.45 11.11 7.26
C GLU A 55 9.23 10.38 7.84
N ARG A 56 8.95 10.52 9.14
CA ARG A 56 7.83 9.81 9.82
C ARG A 56 6.47 10.04 9.15
N GLU A 57 6.32 11.15 8.42
CA GLU A 57 5.13 11.44 7.60
C GLU A 57 5.01 10.51 6.38
N ARG A 58 6.12 10.01 5.81
CA ARG A 58 6.10 9.01 4.73
C ARG A 58 5.74 7.61 5.21
N LEU A 59 5.82 7.33 6.51
CA LEU A 59 5.54 6.02 7.09
C LEU A 59 4.06 5.90 7.52
N ARG A 60 3.50 6.96 8.11
CA ARG A 60 2.04 7.14 8.24
C ARG A 60 1.32 7.20 6.89
N ALA A 61 2.05 7.38 5.80
CA ALA A 61 1.46 7.46 4.47
C ALA A 61 0.90 6.12 3.98
N VAL A 62 1.30 4.96 4.52
CA VAL A 62 0.85 3.66 3.98
C VAL A 62 -0.56 3.29 4.42
N GLY A 63 -0.87 3.38 5.71
CA GLY A 63 -2.24 3.18 6.19
C GLY A 63 -3.20 4.20 5.56
N GLN A 64 -2.75 5.44 5.44
CA GLN A 64 -3.50 6.50 4.74
C GLN A 64 -3.60 6.28 3.22
N GLU A 65 -2.62 5.64 2.59
CA GLU A 65 -2.68 5.28 1.16
C GLU A 65 -3.72 4.17 0.94
N LEU A 66 -3.76 3.15 1.79
CA LEU A 66 -4.78 2.10 1.74
C LEU A 66 -6.18 2.71 1.79
N VAL A 67 -6.45 3.54 2.80
CA VAL A 67 -7.75 4.23 2.95
C VAL A 67 -8.06 5.12 1.74
N ARG A 68 -7.06 5.79 1.15
CA ARG A 68 -7.27 6.60 -0.06
C ARG A 68 -7.64 5.76 -1.27
N ILE A 69 -6.96 4.64 -1.50
CA ILE A 69 -7.28 3.68 -2.56
C ILE A 69 -8.70 3.14 -2.36
N HIS A 70 -9.06 2.70 -1.16
CA HIS A 70 -10.41 2.20 -0.87
C HIS A 70 -11.47 3.27 -1.06
N THR A 71 -11.21 4.51 -0.64
CA THR A 71 -12.13 5.63 -0.84
C THR A 71 -12.38 5.88 -2.33
N TYR A 72 -11.33 5.84 -3.15
CA TYR A 72 -11.45 5.94 -4.59
C TYR A 72 -12.28 4.79 -5.17
N LEU A 73 -11.97 3.53 -4.80
CA LEU A 73 -12.70 2.35 -5.28
C LEU A 73 -14.18 2.36 -4.88
N ARG A 74 -14.50 2.75 -3.64
CA ARG A 74 -15.90 2.97 -3.20
C ARG A 74 -16.61 4.01 -4.07
N GLY A 75 -15.93 5.10 -4.41
CA GLY A 75 -16.47 6.16 -5.28
C GLY A 75 -16.81 5.65 -6.68
N GLU A 76 -15.88 4.93 -7.32
CA GLU A 76 -16.10 4.39 -8.67
C GLU A 76 -17.18 3.31 -8.69
N LEU A 77 -17.20 2.43 -7.69
CA LEU A 77 -18.26 1.44 -7.51
C LEU A 77 -19.64 2.10 -7.34
N ALA A 78 -19.75 3.19 -6.58
CA ALA A 78 -21.00 3.92 -6.43
C ALA A 78 -21.49 4.51 -7.77
N ARG A 79 -20.57 5.05 -8.60
CA ARG A 79 -20.90 5.52 -9.95
C ARG A 79 -21.40 4.39 -10.85
N LEU A 80 -20.75 3.22 -10.81
CA LEU A 80 -21.16 2.05 -11.58
C LEU A 80 -22.55 1.57 -11.18
N ARG A 81 -22.85 1.47 -9.89
CA ARG A 81 -24.18 1.05 -9.39
C ARG A 81 -25.28 2.02 -9.81
N ALA A 82 -25.02 3.32 -9.73
CA ALA A 82 -25.95 4.35 -10.17
C ALA A 82 -26.22 4.25 -11.69
N GLY A 83 -25.17 4.07 -12.49
CA GLY A 83 -25.28 3.88 -13.94
C GLY A 83 -26.05 2.62 -14.32
N ALA A 84 -25.76 1.48 -13.67
CA ALA A 84 -26.44 0.22 -13.91
C ALA A 84 -27.93 0.29 -13.56
N SER A 85 -28.29 0.98 -12.47
CA SER A 85 -29.68 1.23 -12.08
C SER A 85 -30.42 2.10 -13.10
N ALA A 86 -29.74 3.12 -13.65
CA ALA A 86 -30.32 4.00 -14.67
C ALA A 86 -30.55 3.27 -16.00
N VAL A 87 -29.61 2.43 -16.43
CA VAL A 87 -29.76 1.59 -17.64
C VAL A 87 -30.89 0.58 -17.48
N GLY A 88 -30.99 -0.08 -16.31
CA GLY A 88 -32.07 -1.05 -16.03
C GLY A 88 -33.47 -0.43 -15.91
N ALA A 89 -33.58 0.87 -15.58
CA ALA A 89 -34.84 1.60 -15.53
C ALA A 89 -35.27 2.21 -16.88
N SER A 90 -34.37 2.22 -17.86
CA SER A 90 -34.61 2.78 -19.20
C SER A 90 -35.15 1.69 -20.13
N ASP A 91 -36.40 1.80 -20.56
CA ASP A 91 -36.93 0.93 -21.63
C ASP A 91 -36.17 1.20 -22.95
N ALA A 92 -35.95 0.16 -23.74
CA ALA A 92 -35.03 0.06 -24.88
C ALA A 92 -34.77 1.37 -25.67
N GLY A 93 -33.54 1.88 -25.65
CA GLY A 93 -33.16 2.95 -26.60
C GLY A 93 -31.83 3.68 -26.40
N ALA A 94 -31.20 3.64 -25.22
CA ALA A 94 -29.94 4.36 -24.98
C ALA A 94 -28.72 3.44 -25.17
N THR A 95 -28.36 3.15 -26.43
CA THR A 95 -27.24 2.26 -26.76
C THR A 95 -25.87 2.81 -26.30
N THR A 96 -25.71 4.13 -26.20
CA THR A 96 -24.41 4.75 -25.88
C THR A 96 -24.07 4.75 -24.39
N GLY A 97 -25.07 4.88 -23.51
CA GLY A 97 -24.84 4.96 -22.05
C GLY A 97 -24.44 3.63 -21.41
N GLY A 98 -24.88 2.51 -22.00
CA GLY A 98 -24.53 1.16 -21.53
C GLY A 98 -23.09 0.76 -21.90
N GLU A 99 -22.62 1.13 -23.09
CA GLU A 99 -21.25 0.82 -23.53
C GLU A 99 -20.20 1.53 -22.65
N ASP A 100 -20.39 2.83 -22.39
CA ASP A 100 -19.51 3.61 -21.51
C ASP A 100 -19.50 3.07 -20.06
N LEU A 101 -20.67 2.63 -19.57
CA LEU A 101 -20.79 2.02 -18.24
C LEU A 101 -19.95 0.75 -18.12
N TRP A 102 -20.05 -0.16 -19.09
CA TRP A 102 -19.35 -1.43 -19.02
C TRP A 102 -17.85 -1.30 -19.31
N ALA A 103 -17.44 -0.31 -20.12
CA ALA A 103 -16.05 0.08 -20.25
C ALA A 103 -15.47 0.59 -18.91
N HIS A 104 -16.22 1.44 -18.19
CA HIS A 104 -15.84 1.84 -16.84
C HIS A 104 -15.79 0.64 -15.89
N CYS A 105 -16.76 -0.28 -15.94
CA CYS A 105 -16.75 -1.49 -15.11
C CYS A 105 -15.49 -2.33 -15.35
N ALA A 106 -15.06 -2.48 -16.60
CA ALA A 106 -13.84 -3.21 -16.94
C ALA A 106 -12.58 -2.56 -16.33
N ALA A 107 -12.45 -1.23 -16.41
CA ALA A 107 -11.35 -0.47 -15.82
C ALA A 107 -11.33 -0.55 -14.29
N PHE A 108 -12.50 -0.40 -13.65
CA PHE A 108 -12.66 -0.60 -12.20
C PHE A 108 -12.21 -2.01 -11.78
N CYS A 109 -12.66 -3.04 -12.49
CA CYS A 109 -12.28 -4.42 -12.21
C CYS A 109 -10.77 -4.65 -12.36
N GLU A 110 -10.10 -3.95 -13.28
CA GLU A 110 -8.65 -4.05 -13.46
C GLU A 110 -7.90 -3.42 -12.27
N ALA A 111 -8.31 -2.21 -11.88
CA ALA A 111 -7.75 -1.51 -10.73
C ALA A 111 -7.92 -2.32 -9.44
N LEU A 112 -9.12 -2.89 -9.22
CA LEU A 112 -9.43 -3.73 -8.08
C LEU A 112 -8.57 -5.01 -8.05
N THR A 113 -8.43 -5.68 -9.20
CA THR A 113 -7.58 -6.87 -9.32
C THR A 113 -6.12 -6.52 -9.01
N PHE A 114 -5.62 -5.41 -9.53
CA PHE A 114 -4.25 -4.96 -9.28
C PHE A 114 -4.01 -4.70 -7.79
N HIS A 115 -4.93 -3.99 -7.14
CA HIS A 115 -4.89 -3.69 -5.71
C HIS A 115 -4.84 -4.97 -4.85
N HIS A 116 -5.83 -5.85 -4.97
CA HIS A 116 -5.88 -7.08 -4.15
C HIS A 116 -4.71 -8.03 -4.44
N THR A 117 -4.27 -8.13 -5.71
CA THR A 117 -3.10 -8.96 -6.03
C THR A 117 -1.79 -8.38 -5.49
N GLY A 118 -1.68 -7.04 -5.41
CA GLY A 118 -0.59 -6.36 -4.74
C GLY A 118 -0.56 -6.68 -3.24
N GLU A 119 -1.72 -6.65 -2.58
CA GLU A 119 -1.84 -7.04 -1.18
C GLU A 119 -1.45 -8.49 -0.95
N ASP A 120 -2.07 -9.41 -1.67
CA ASP A 120 -1.85 -10.86 -1.51
C ASP A 120 -0.39 -11.26 -1.72
N ARG A 121 0.26 -10.69 -2.75
CA ARG A 121 1.59 -11.13 -3.20
C ARG A 121 2.73 -10.32 -2.61
N VAL A 122 2.47 -9.08 -2.20
CA VAL A 122 3.51 -8.14 -1.78
C VAL A 122 3.32 -7.73 -0.33
N ALA A 123 2.19 -7.10 0.03
CA ALA A 123 2.03 -6.55 1.37
C ALA A 123 1.84 -7.64 2.44
N PHE A 124 0.87 -8.54 2.25
CA PHE A 124 0.50 -9.54 3.25
C PHE A 124 1.65 -10.46 3.67
N PRO A 125 2.51 -10.99 2.77
CA PRO A 125 3.64 -11.80 3.19
C PRO A 125 4.64 -11.05 4.08
N HIS A 126 4.80 -9.73 3.89
CA HIS A 126 5.65 -8.92 4.76
C HIS A 126 4.99 -8.66 6.11
N LEU A 127 3.69 -8.34 6.11
CA LEU A 127 2.92 -8.14 7.33
C LEU A 127 2.90 -9.39 8.21
N GLU A 128 2.71 -10.59 7.65
CA GLU A 128 2.77 -11.85 8.42
C GLU A 128 4.11 -12.09 9.11
N ARG A 129 5.22 -11.68 8.47
CA ARG A 129 6.56 -11.82 9.06
C ARG A 129 6.81 -10.84 10.20
N LEU A 130 6.23 -9.64 10.10
CA LEU A 130 6.41 -8.58 11.08
C LEU A 130 5.42 -8.68 12.25
N PHE A 131 4.20 -9.15 11.98
CA PHE A 131 3.06 -9.21 12.90
C PHE A 131 2.38 -10.58 12.82
N PRO A 132 2.93 -11.62 13.48
CA PRO A 132 2.36 -12.97 13.44
C PRO A 132 0.90 -13.06 13.90
N GLU A 133 0.45 -12.13 14.74
CA GLU A 133 -0.93 -11.98 15.18
C GLU A 133 -1.92 -11.68 14.05
N LEU A 134 -1.46 -11.12 12.93
CA LEU A 134 -2.29 -10.84 11.76
C LEU A 134 -2.60 -12.08 10.90
N LYS A 135 -2.07 -13.26 11.26
CA LYS A 135 -2.29 -14.48 10.47
C LYS A 135 -3.78 -14.72 10.17
N GLU A 136 -4.64 -14.69 11.20
CA GLU A 136 -6.07 -14.96 11.03
C GLU A 136 -6.78 -13.87 10.20
N PRO A 137 -6.59 -12.57 10.49
CA PRO A 137 -7.08 -11.49 9.62
C PRO A 137 -6.67 -11.61 8.16
N LEU A 138 -5.38 -11.86 7.87
CA LEU A 138 -4.87 -11.96 6.51
C LEU A 138 -5.38 -13.22 5.79
N ASP A 139 -5.53 -14.34 6.49
CA ASP A 139 -6.15 -15.55 5.93
C ASP A 139 -7.63 -15.33 5.59
N ARG A 140 -8.33 -14.47 6.33
CA ARG A 140 -9.69 -14.05 6.00
C ARG A 140 -9.72 -13.14 4.77
N LEU A 141 -8.89 -12.10 4.72
CA LEU A 141 -8.83 -11.17 3.59
C LEU A 141 -8.54 -11.90 2.27
N ARG A 142 -7.61 -12.86 2.26
CA ARG A 142 -7.34 -13.71 1.07
C ARG A 142 -8.57 -14.50 0.59
N LYS A 143 -9.39 -14.99 1.52
CA LYS A 143 -10.62 -15.72 1.16
C LYS A 143 -11.64 -14.78 0.54
N GLU A 144 -11.77 -13.58 1.08
CA GLU A 144 -12.63 -12.52 0.55
C GLU A 144 -12.14 -12.09 -0.85
N HIS A 145 -10.82 -11.86 -1.04
CA HIS A 145 -10.22 -11.61 -2.35
C HIS A 145 -10.57 -12.69 -3.38
N ALA A 146 -10.51 -13.96 -3.01
CA ALA A 146 -10.86 -15.06 -3.91
C ALA A 146 -12.36 -15.10 -4.28
N VAL A 147 -13.25 -14.66 -3.39
CA VAL A 147 -14.68 -14.50 -3.69
C VAL A 147 -14.88 -13.34 -4.65
N ILE A 148 -14.30 -12.17 -4.34
CA ILE A 148 -14.41 -10.96 -5.16
C ILE A 148 -13.82 -11.19 -6.56
N ALA A 149 -12.67 -11.84 -6.67
CA ALA A 149 -12.04 -12.15 -7.95
C ALA A 149 -12.95 -13.02 -8.84
N ARG A 150 -13.68 -13.99 -8.27
CA ARG A 150 -14.65 -14.79 -9.03
C ARG A 150 -15.80 -13.94 -9.55
N LEU A 151 -16.34 -13.04 -8.74
CA LEU A 151 -17.41 -12.13 -9.16
C LEU A 151 -16.93 -11.14 -10.23
N VAL A 152 -15.68 -10.67 -10.13
CA VAL A 152 -15.04 -9.82 -11.15
C VAL A 152 -14.95 -10.56 -12.49
N GLU A 153 -14.56 -11.83 -12.50
CA GLU A 153 -14.55 -12.63 -13.73
C GLU A 153 -15.97 -12.88 -14.27
N GLU A 154 -16.96 -13.13 -13.40
CA GLU A 154 -18.37 -13.26 -13.77
C GLU A 154 -18.88 -11.99 -14.49
N VAL A 155 -18.70 -10.81 -13.91
CA VAL A 155 -19.21 -9.55 -14.49
C VAL A 155 -18.44 -9.13 -15.75
N ARG A 156 -17.17 -9.50 -15.87
CA ARG A 156 -16.37 -9.26 -17.09
C ARG A 156 -16.81 -10.14 -18.26
N ALA A 157 -17.18 -11.39 -17.98
CA ALA A 157 -17.65 -12.32 -19.00
C ALA A 157 -19.07 -12.00 -19.48
N ALA A 158 -19.94 -11.62 -18.54
CA ALA A 158 -21.33 -11.27 -18.81
C ALA A 158 -21.72 -10.06 -17.95
N PRO A 159 -21.60 -8.83 -18.46
CA PRO A 159 -21.89 -7.63 -17.69
C PRO A 159 -23.37 -7.56 -17.30
N ASP A 160 -23.64 -7.56 -16.00
CA ASP A 160 -24.99 -7.49 -15.44
C ASP A 160 -25.03 -6.74 -14.11
N ALA A 161 -26.18 -6.11 -13.82
CA ALA A 161 -26.34 -5.26 -12.65
C ALA A 161 -26.40 -6.06 -11.33
N ALA A 162 -26.85 -7.31 -11.35
CA ALA A 162 -26.99 -8.12 -10.15
C ALA A 162 -25.63 -8.61 -9.64
N THR A 163 -24.73 -9.01 -10.54
CA THR A 163 -23.35 -9.37 -10.19
C THR A 163 -22.58 -8.14 -9.70
N LEU A 164 -22.77 -6.97 -10.32
CA LEU A 164 -22.20 -5.71 -9.82
C LEU A 164 -22.67 -5.38 -8.39
N GLU A 165 -23.95 -5.61 -8.08
CA GLU A 165 -24.47 -5.39 -6.73
C GLU A 165 -23.89 -6.37 -5.71
N ARG A 166 -23.66 -7.63 -6.11
CA ARG A 166 -22.95 -8.63 -5.27
C ARG A 166 -21.52 -8.19 -5.00
N ILE A 167 -20.79 -7.74 -6.02
CA ILE A 167 -19.43 -7.18 -5.86
C ILE A 167 -19.45 -6.04 -4.85
N ALA A 168 -20.45 -5.15 -4.94
CA ALA A 168 -20.55 -4.01 -4.05
C ALA A 168 -20.75 -4.39 -2.58
N ALA A 169 -21.61 -5.38 -2.32
CA ALA A 169 -21.86 -5.88 -0.98
C ALA A 169 -20.61 -6.53 -0.36
N GLU A 170 -19.90 -7.34 -1.14
CA GLU A 170 -18.64 -7.96 -0.68
C GLU A 170 -17.56 -6.90 -0.39
N LEU A 171 -17.39 -5.92 -1.29
CA LEU A 171 -16.35 -4.90 -1.15
C LEU A 171 -16.55 -3.96 0.03
N GLU A 172 -17.78 -3.55 0.34
CA GLU A 172 -18.02 -2.66 1.48
C GLU A 172 -17.64 -3.34 2.80
N ALA A 173 -18.04 -4.60 2.98
CA ALA A 173 -17.70 -5.39 4.16
C ALA A 173 -16.19 -5.68 4.23
N HIS A 174 -15.60 -6.01 3.08
CA HIS A 174 -14.18 -6.30 2.93
C HIS A 174 -13.30 -5.09 3.29
N PHE A 175 -13.51 -3.93 2.64
CA PHE A 175 -12.73 -2.72 2.92
C PHE A 175 -12.87 -2.27 4.37
N ALA A 176 -14.07 -2.34 4.95
CA ALA A 176 -14.28 -1.97 6.35
C ALA A 176 -13.46 -2.87 7.29
N TYR A 177 -13.47 -4.19 7.05
CA TYR A 177 -12.69 -5.13 7.85
C TYR A 177 -11.19 -4.93 7.66
N GLU A 178 -10.73 -4.77 6.42
CA GLU A 178 -9.31 -4.56 6.14
C GLU A 178 -8.78 -3.28 6.80
N GLU A 179 -9.51 -2.16 6.66
CA GLU A 179 -9.11 -0.90 7.27
C GLU A 179 -9.05 -1.02 8.80
N GLU A 180 -10.03 -1.69 9.42
CA GLU A 180 -10.05 -1.94 10.86
C GLU A 180 -8.81 -2.73 11.34
N GLN A 181 -8.42 -3.77 10.59
CA GLN A 181 -7.33 -4.66 11.00
C GLN A 181 -5.95 -4.10 10.64
N LEU A 182 -5.81 -3.50 9.45
CA LEU A 182 -4.50 -3.22 8.87
C LEU A 182 -4.06 -1.77 9.06
N VAL A 183 -4.96 -0.78 9.09
CA VAL A 183 -4.54 0.63 9.25
C VAL A 183 -3.72 0.86 10.52
N PRO A 184 -4.13 0.36 11.71
CA PRO A 184 -3.34 0.55 12.93
C PRO A 184 -1.93 -0.05 12.83
N VAL A 185 -1.82 -1.19 12.14
CA VAL A 185 -0.54 -1.90 11.96
C VAL A 185 0.33 -1.16 10.94
N LEU A 186 -0.23 -0.75 9.81
CA LEU A 186 0.46 0.01 8.77
C LEU A 186 0.95 1.37 9.31
N ASP A 187 0.16 2.06 10.12
CA ASP A 187 0.53 3.33 10.76
C ASP A 187 1.65 3.17 11.81
N SER A 188 1.89 1.94 12.29
CA SER A 188 2.95 1.60 13.23
C SER A 188 4.29 1.27 12.55
N LEU A 189 4.29 1.08 11.22
CA LEU A 189 5.51 0.71 10.49
C LEU A 189 6.56 1.82 10.57
N GLU A 190 7.80 1.42 10.88
CA GLU A 190 8.96 2.33 10.88
C GLU A 190 9.63 2.42 9.50
N GLU A 191 9.39 1.44 8.62
CA GLU A 191 9.84 1.39 7.22
C GLU A 191 8.84 0.55 6.40
N VAL A 192 8.79 0.75 5.09
CA VAL A 192 7.92 0.00 4.17
C VAL A 192 8.77 -1.02 3.42
N PRO A 193 8.86 -2.28 3.90
CA PRO A 193 9.86 -3.24 3.43
C PRO A 193 9.60 -3.79 2.02
N TRP A 194 8.56 -3.31 1.34
CA TRP A 194 8.21 -3.63 -0.04
C TRP A 194 8.18 -2.42 -0.97
N ALA A 195 8.50 -1.21 -0.46
CA ALA A 195 8.65 0.00 -1.28
C ALA A 195 10.11 0.28 -1.68
N SER A 196 10.98 -0.74 -1.54
CA SER A 196 12.42 -0.70 -1.79
C SER A 196 12.75 -1.05 -3.23
#